data_AF-A0A1I8N263-F1
#
_entry.id   AF-A0A1I8N263-F1
#
_cell.length_a   1.000
_cell.length_b   1.000
_cell.length_c   1.000
_cell.angle_alpha   90.00
_cell.angle_beta   90.00
_cell.angle_gamma   90.00
#
_symmetry.space_group_name_H-M   'P 1'
#
loop_
_entity.id
_entity.type
_entity.pdbx_description
1 polymer ?
#
loop_
_entity_poly.entity_id
_entity_poly.type
_entity_poly.pdbx_seq_one_letter_code
_entity_poly.pdbx_strand_id
1 'polypeptide(L)' 'MAYSWYEALSACASLKMTLLTVDSYSKRMQLDALRLSANAQVWIGGHDLKSSRSFEWISNGKSFDYRNW' A
#
# COMPACT_ATOMS: atom_id res chain seq x y z
N MET A 1 3.60 4.56 -18.28
CA MET A 1 2.20 4.79 -17.87
C MET A 1 2.14 4.67 -16.37
N ALA A 2 1.49 5.61 -15.68
CA ALA A 2 1.30 5.54 -14.23
C ALA A 2 -0.05 4.87 -13.95
N TYR A 3 -0.05 3.81 -13.14
CA TYR A 3 -1.28 3.19 -12.67
C TYR A 3 -1.99 4.11 -11.68
N SER A 4 -3.32 4.07 -11.64
CA SER A 4 -4.12 4.50 -10.49
C SER A 4 -4.05 3.48 -9.36
N TRP A 5 -4.52 3.85 -8.16
CA TRP A 5 -4.59 2.94 -7.02
C TRP A 5 -5.45 1.70 -7.32
N TYR A 6 -6.59 1.89 -7.98
CA TYR A 6 -7.50 0.80 -8.35
C TYR A 6 -6.89 -0.15 -9.37
N GLU A 7 -6.17 0.37 -10.37
CA GLU A 7 -5.49 -0.48 -11.36
C GLU A 7 -4.35 -1.28 -10.72
N ALA A 8 -3.61 -0.68 -9.78
CA ALA A 8 -2.59 -1.40 -9.02
C ALA A 8 -3.19 -2.50 -8.14
N LEU A 9 -4.32 -2.23 -7.48
CA LEU A 9 -5.06 -3.24 -6.71
C LEU A 9 -5.57 -4.38 -7.61
N SER A 10 -6.13 -4.04 -8.77
CA SER A 10 -6.60 -5.03 -9.76
C SER A 10 -5.46 -5.90 -10.29
N ALA A 11 -4.29 -5.30 -10.57
CA ALA A 11 -3.10 -6.03 -10.99
C ALA A 11 -2.65 -7.02 -9.90
N CYS A 12 -2.58 -6.61 -8.63
CA CYS A 12 -2.28 -7.53 -7.52
C CYS A 12 -3.33 -8.65 -7.39
N ALA A 13 -4.62 -8.31 -7.53
CA ALA A 13 -5.71 -9.28 -7.44
C ALA A 13 -5.63 -10.36 -8.54
N SER A 14 -5.20 -9.99 -9.75
CA SER A 14 -4.98 -10.96 -10.84
C SER A 14 -3.91 -12.02 -10.51
N LEU A 15 -3.01 -11.72 -9.57
CA LEU A 15 -1.99 -12.61 -9.04
C LEU A 15 -2.41 -13.30 -7.73
N LYS A 16 -3.69 -13.21 -7.33
CA LYS A 16 -4.20 -13.68 -6.02
C LYS A 16 -3.51 -13.00 -4.83
N MET A 17 -3.08 -11.75 -5.01
CA MET A 17 -2.43 -10.93 -3.99
C MET A 17 -3.27 -9.65 -3.72
N THR A 18 -2.76 -8.80 -2.84
CA THR A 18 -3.31 -7.47 -2.54
C THR A 18 -2.18 -6.45 -2.42
N LEU A 19 -2.52 -5.16 -2.37
CA LEU A 19 -1.53 -4.11 -2.17
C LEU A 19 -0.89 -4.20 -0.78
N LEU A 20 0.39 -3.84 -0.71
CA LEU A 20 1.21 -3.99 0.49
C LEU A 20 0.67 -3.18 1.67
N THR A 21 0.67 -3.80 2.86
CA THR A 21 0.42 -3.15 4.14
C THR A 21 1.73 -2.77 4.83
N VAL A 22 1.88 -1.50 5.19
CA VAL A 22 3.08 -0.96 5.85
C VAL A 22 2.70 -0.48 7.25
N ASP A 23 2.50 -1.44 8.15
CA ASP A 23 2.01 -1.23 9.53
C ASP A 23 3.14 -1.21 10.58
N SER A 24 4.40 -1.14 10.15
CA SER A 24 5.56 -1.13 11.04
C SER A 24 6.79 -0.53 10.38
N TYR A 25 7.73 -0.06 11.20
CA TYR A 25 9.03 0.44 10.76
C TYR A 25 9.83 -0.62 9.99
N SER A 26 9.80 -1.88 10.44
CA SER A 26 10.49 -2.98 9.74
C SER A 26 9.97 -3.17 8.31
N LYS A 27 8.65 -3.17 8.11
CA LYS A 27 8.06 -3.23 6.76
C LYS A 27 8.38 -1.99 5.92
N ARG A 28 8.46 -0.81 6.54
CA ARG A 28 8.89 0.43 5.86
C ARG A 28 10.31 0.30 5.32
N MET A 29 11.24 -0.22 6.12
CA MET A 29 12.63 -0.44 5.71
C MET A 29 12.76 -1.46 4.58
N GLN A 30 11.98 -2.56 4.64
CA GLN A 30 11.92 -3.53 3.55
C GLN A 30 11.42 -2.90 2.25
N LEU A 31 10.39 -2.04 2.32
CA LEU A 31 9.88 -1.31 1.18
C LEU A 31 10.93 -0.34 0.61
N ASP A 32 11.66 0.40 1.45
CA ASP A 32 12.72 1.30 0.99
C ASP A 32 13.84 0.56 0.26
N ALA A 33 14.28 -0.59 0.79
CA ALA A 33 15.27 -1.42 0.12
C ALA A 33 14.81 -1.87 -1.28
N LEU A 34 13.53 -2.23 -1.43
CA LEU A 34 12.94 -2.61 -2.73
C LEU A 34 12.75 -1.41 -3.67
N ARG A 35 12.47 -0.21 -3.14
CA ARG A 35 12.28 1.00 -3.96
C ARG A 35 13.60 1.56 -4.47
N LEU A 36 14.65 1.51 -3.67
CA LEU A 36 15.99 1.98 -4.05
C LEU A 36 16.53 1.21 -5.26
N SER A 37 16.25 -0.09 -5.35
CA SER A 37 16.67 -0.89 -6.51
C SER A 37 15.84 -0.62 -7.77
N ALA A 38 14.57 -0.22 -7.62
CA ALA A 38 13.66 0.01 -8.74
C ALA A 38 13.54 1.48 -9.19
N ASN A 39 14.03 2.44 -8.40
CA ASN A 39 13.81 3.88 -8.55
C ASN A 39 12.34 4.22 -8.88
N ALA A 40 11.39 3.58 -8.17
CA ALA A 40 9.99 3.60 -8.52
C ALA A 40 9.09 4.22 -7.42
N GLN A 41 8.10 4.98 -7.86
CA GLN A 41 6.91 5.27 -7.07
C GLN A 41 5.96 4.08 -7.13
N VAL A 42 5.44 3.67 -5.97
CA VAL A 42 4.59 2.48 -5.85
C VAL A 42 3.34 2.78 -5.05
N TRP A 43 2.24 2.14 -5.44
CA TRP A 43 1.01 2.12 -4.65
C TRP A 43 1.14 1.14 -3.49
N ILE A 44 0.57 1.52 -2.35
CA ILE A 44 0.40 0.67 -1.16
C ILE A 44 -1.08 0.54 -0.83
N GLY A 45 -1.44 -0.41 0.04
CA GLY A 45 -2.83 -0.77 0.31
C GLY A 45 -3.60 0.18 1.20
N GLY A 46 -3.07 1.38 1.44
CA GLY A 46 -3.68 2.38 2.29
C GLY A 46 -4.78 3.17 1.57
N HIS A 47 -5.96 3.32 2.18
CA HIS A 47 -7.07 4.06 1.58
C HIS A 47 -8.04 4.63 2.63
N ASP A 48 -8.90 5.57 2.22
CA ASP A 48 -10.00 6.14 3.03
C ASP A 48 -11.39 5.99 2.36
N LEU A 49 -11.53 4.99 1.48
CA LEU A 49 -12.75 4.75 0.68
C LEU A 49 -14.06 4.65 1.47
N LYS A 50 -14.02 4.09 2.69
CA LYS A 50 -15.21 3.88 3.52
C LYS A 50 -15.69 5.17 4.20
N SER A 51 -14.75 6.00 4.64
CA SER A 51 -15.04 7.25 5.31
C SER A 51 -13.83 8.17 5.16
N SER A 52 -14.07 9.39 4.66
CA SER A 52 -13.00 10.36 4.46
C SER A 52 -12.22 10.58 5.76
N ARG A 53 -10.88 10.64 5.65
CA ARG A 53 -9.94 10.78 6.78
C ARG A 53 -9.87 9.59 7.73
N SER A 54 -10.56 8.48 7.44
CA SER A 54 -10.41 7.21 8.15
C SER A 54 -9.58 6.26 7.30
N PHE A 55 -8.27 6.22 7.56
CA PHE A 55 -7.36 5.41 6.78
C PHE A 55 -7.29 3.96 7.28
N GLU A 56 -7.48 3.02 6.36
CA GLU A 56 -7.45 1.57 6.62
C GLU A 56 -6.66 0.82 5.54
N TRP A 57 -6.18 -0.38 5.88
CA TRP A 57 -5.46 -1.25 4.98
C TRP A 57 -6.39 -2.21 4.25
N ILE A 58 -6.39 -2.18 2.91
CA ILE A 58 -7.25 -3.04 2.07
C ILE A 58 -7.05 -4.55 2.30
N SER A 59 -5.88 -4.94 2.82
CA SER A 59 -5.53 -6.35 3.04
C SER A 59 -6.24 -6.98 4.24
N ASN A 60 -6.56 -6.18 5.27
CA ASN A 60 -7.02 -6.69 6.57
C ASN A 60 -8.07 -5.81 7.26
N GLY A 61 -8.42 -4.65 6.69
CA GLY A 61 -9.39 -3.71 7.24
C GLY A 61 -8.94 -2.98 8.51
N LYS A 62 -7.67 -3.12 8.93
CA LYS A 62 -7.16 -2.44 10.12
C LYS A 62 -6.90 -0.97 9.83
N SER A 63 -7.24 -0.13 10.79
CA SER A 63 -6.90 1.29 10.77
C SER A 63 -5.38 1.52 10.83
N PHE A 64 -4.95 2.71 10.43
CA PHE A 64 -3.53 3.07 10.47
C PHE A 64 -3.06 3.35 11.90
N ASP A 65 -2.33 2.37 12.45
CA ASP A 65 -1.63 2.49 13.73
C ASP A 65 -0.19 3.01 13.55
N TYR A 66 0.44 2.66 12.43
CA TYR A 66 1.73 3.20 11.98
C TYR A 66 1.53 4.21 10.86
N ARG A 67 2.22 5.35 10.93
CA ARG A 67 2.10 6.46 9.98
C ARG A 67 3.48 7.01 9.66
N ASN A 68 3.74 7.27 8.38
CA ASN A 68 5.00 7.84 7.88
C ASN A 68 4.69 8.66 6.62
N TRP A 69 4.00 9.79 6.83
CA TRP A 69 3.64 10.75 5.78
C TRP A 69 4.85 11.48 5.25
#